data_AF-A0A947C0P6-F1
#
_entry.id   AF-A0A947C0P6-F1
#
_cell.length_a   1.000
_cell.length_b   1.000
_cell.length_c   1.000
_cell.angle_alpha   90.00
_cell.angle_beta   90.00
_cell.angle_gamma   90.00
#
_symmetry.space_group_name_H-M   'P 1'
#
loop_
_entity.id
_entity.type
_entity.pdbx_description
1 polymer ?
#
loop_
_entity_poly.entity_id
_entity_poly.type
_entity_poly.pdbx_seq_one_letter_code
_entity_poly.pdbx_strand_id
1 'polypeptide(L)'
;MSEAGELTSSGYIKHHLQNLQVCSTDQGIVWNECSGNFMTLNVDTIAFSVLLGGLFIWLFRRVANRATTGVPGKLQCFVEMVVEFVDENVKDTFHGNNKLIAPLGLTIFVWVFLMNLMDLIPVDWIPHTAMLLGIDYMKVVPTTDLNATFAMAISVFILIIYYNIKIKGIGGFTKELTLN
;
A
#
# COMPACT_ATOMS: atom_id res chain seq x y z
N MET A 1 19.60 22.22 27.56
CA MET A 1 20.89 22.15 26.84
C MET A 1 20.82 20.88 26.00
N SER A 2 20.51 21.00 24.70
CA SER A 2 20.37 19.84 23.80
C SER A 2 21.72 19.22 23.56
N GLU A 3 21.88 17.98 23.99
CA GLU A 3 22.96 17.11 23.60
C GLU A 3 22.73 16.74 22.12
N ALA A 4 23.39 17.47 21.23
CA ALA A 4 23.57 17.06 19.84
C ALA A 4 24.48 15.83 19.87
N GLY A 5 23.89 14.65 20.11
CA GLY A 5 24.58 13.38 20.04
C GLY A 5 25.17 13.20 18.64
N GLU A 6 26.46 12.90 18.58
CA GLU A 6 27.20 12.67 17.34
C GLU A 6 26.42 11.74 16.40
N LEU A 7 26.12 12.23 15.19
CA LEU A 7 25.56 11.46 14.08
C LEU A 7 26.58 10.41 13.62
N THR A 8 26.74 9.33 14.39
CA THR A 8 27.43 8.14 13.91
C THR A 8 26.63 7.59 12.74
N SER A 9 27.29 7.17 11.65
CA SER A 9 26.60 6.64 10.45
C SER A 9 25.65 5.49 10.82
N SER A 10 25.99 4.70 11.85
CA SER A 10 25.13 3.64 12.38
C SER A 10 23.90 4.19 13.11
N GLY A 11 24.01 5.26 13.89
CA GLY A 11 22.89 5.92 14.56
C GLY A 11 21.92 6.57 13.56
N TYR A 12 22.45 7.23 12.53
CA TYR A 12 21.66 7.77 11.42
C TYR A 12 20.87 6.68 10.70
N ILE A 13 21.53 5.57 10.35
CA ILE A 13 20.86 4.44 9.69
C ILE A 13 19.72 3.89 10.57
N LYS A 14 19.93 3.73 11.88
CA LYS A 14 18.89 3.23 12.79
C LYS A 14 17.71 4.20 12.91
N HIS A 15 17.98 5.50 12.96
CA HIS A 15 16.95 6.54 13.03
C HIS A 15 16.04 6.55 11.80
N HIS A 16 16.60 6.35 10.60
CA HIS A 16 15.82 6.29 9.35
C HIS A 16 15.14 4.93 9.11
N LEU A 17 15.53 3.89 9.83
CA LEU A 17 14.90 2.56 9.74
C LEU A 17 13.76 2.37 10.74
N GLN A 18 13.61 3.24 11.74
CA GLN A 18 12.56 3.13 12.74
C GLN A 18 11.25 3.73 12.22
N ASN A 19 10.21 2.90 12.24
CA ASN A 19 8.83 3.33 12.00
C ASN A 19 8.28 4.07 13.21
N LEU A 20 7.35 5.00 12.97
CA LEU A 20 6.55 5.62 14.04
C LEU A 20 5.53 4.61 14.57
N GLN A 21 5.75 4.10 15.77
CA GLN A 21 4.94 3.02 16.35
C GLN A 21 4.12 3.49 17.55
N VAL A 22 2.89 2.99 17.61
CA VAL A 22 1.99 3.14 18.76
C VAL A 22 1.60 1.78 19.30
N CYS A 23 1.66 1.62 20.61
CA CYS A 23 1.17 0.43 21.29
C CYS A 23 0.33 0.80 22.51
N SER A 24 -0.64 -0.05 22.82
CA SER A 24 -1.39 0.02 24.07
C SER A 24 -0.76 -0.93 25.08
N THR A 25 -0.28 -0.38 26.19
CA THR A 25 0.22 -1.13 27.36
C THR A 25 -0.77 -0.95 28.51
N ASP A 26 -0.68 -1.77 29.56
CA ASP A 26 -1.54 -1.69 30.75
C ASP A 26 -1.52 -0.32 31.46
N GLN A 27 -0.58 0.55 31.11
CA GLN A 27 -0.41 1.91 31.64
C GLN A 27 -0.86 3.03 30.67
N GLY A 28 -1.37 2.69 29.48
CA GLY A 28 -1.86 3.65 28.48
C GLY A 28 -1.21 3.51 27.09
N ILE A 29 -1.41 4.52 26.25
CA ILE A 29 -0.86 4.58 24.88
C ILE A 29 0.58 5.09 24.95
N VAL A 30 1.53 4.26 24.52
CA VAL A 30 2.96 4.58 24.50
C VAL A 30 3.43 4.71 23.05
N TRP A 31 4.30 5.70 22.79
CA TRP A 31 4.87 5.98 21.47
C TRP A 31 6.33 5.50 21.42
N ASN A 32 6.71 4.82 20.34
CA ASN A 32 8.08 4.39 20.01
C ASN A 32 8.81 3.46 21.01
N GLU A 33 8.19 3.09 22.13
CA GLU A 33 8.72 2.09 23.09
C GLU A 33 7.87 0.82 23.12
N CYS A 34 7.71 0.19 21.96
CA CYS A 34 6.77 -0.91 21.79
C CYS A 34 7.42 -2.30 21.63
N SER A 35 8.61 -2.50 22.23
CA SER A 35 9.34 -3.77 22.06
C SER A 35 8.56 -4.96 22.62
N GLY A 36 8.21 -5.91 21.76
CA GLY A 36 7.58 -7.17 22.15
C GLY A 36 6.05 -7.15 22.24
N ASN A 37 5.39 -6.04 21.91
CA ASN A 37 3.93 -5.98 21.86
C ASN A 37 3.41 -6.36 20.47
N PHE A 38 2.59 -7.43 20.40
CA PHE A 38 1.97 -7.88 19.15
C PHE A 38 0.98 -6.84 18.58
N MET A 39 0.36 -6.04 19.46
CA MET A 39 -0.58 -4.97 19.08
C MET A 39 0.15 -3.64 18.84
N THR A 40 1.24 -3.70 18.07
CA THR A 40 1.96 -2.51 17.58
C THR A 40 1.37 -2.04 16.27
N LEU A 41 1.08 -0.74 16.20
CA LEU A 41 0.59 -0.09 14.99
C LEU A 41 1.64 0.86 14.44
N ASN A 42 2.04 0.63 13.20
CA ASN A 42 2.95 1.50 12.46
C ASN A 42 2.13 2.62 11.84
N VAL A 43 2.06 3.75 12.54
CA VAL A 43 1.18 4.88 12.19
C VAL A 43 1.62 5.53 10.89
N ASP A 44 2.92 5.59 10.64
CA ASP A 44 3.48 6.13 9.40
C ASP A 44 3.03 5.32 8.17
N THR A 45 3.19 3.99 8.21
CA THR A 45 2.74 3.08 7.17
C THR A 45 1.24 3.20 6.91
N ILE A 46 0.42 3.27 7.96
CA ILE A 46 -1.04 3.42 7.83
C ILE A 46 -1.39 4.79 7.24
N ALA A 47 -0.79 5.87 7.75
CA ALA A 47 -1.09 7.22 7.29
C ALA A 47 -0.73 7.41 5.81
N PHE A 48 0.47 7.00 5.38
CA PHE A 48 0.89 7.13 4.00
C PHE A 48 0.14 6.19 3.06
N SER A 49 -0.13 4.95 3.45
CA SER A 49 -0.92 4.02 2.61
C SER A 49 -2.34 4.54 2.37
N VAL A 50 -3.01 5.06 3.41
CA VAL A 50 -4.35 5.65 3.30
C VAL A 50 -4.31 6.96 2.51
N LEU A 51 -3.31 7.82 2.72
CA LEU A 51 -3.15 9.07 1.98
C LEU A 51 -2.98 8.79 0.50
N LEU A 52 -2.08 7.88 0.12
CA LEU A 52 -1.84 7.51 -1.28
C LEU A 52 -3.06 6.81 -1.90
N GLY A 53 -3.76 5.98 -1.14
CA GLY A 53 -5.02 5.37 -1.59
C GLY A 53 -6.12 6.42 -1.82
N GLY A 54 -6.23 7.40 -0.92
CA GLY A 54 -7.13 8.54 -1.06
C GLY A 54 -6.78 9.42 -2.26
N LEU A 55 -5.48 9.68 -2.47
CA LEU A 55 -4.98 10.41 -3.64
C LEU A 55 -5.31 9.69 -4.94
N PHE A 56 -5.12 8.36 -4.98
CA PHE A 56 -5.50 7.52 -6.11
C PHE A 56 -7.00 7.64 -6.42
N ILE A 57 -7.87 7.42 -5.43
CA ILE A 57 -9.33 7.52 -5.61
C ILE A 57 -9.71 8.92 -6.08
N TRP A 58 -9.13 9.96 -5.47
CA TRP A 58 -9.39 11.35 -5.85
C TRP A 58 -8.96 11.64 -7.30
N LEU A 59 -7.77 11.20 -7.71
CA LEU A 59 -7.24 11.43 -9.06
C LEU A 59 -8.09 10.69 -10.10
N PHE A 60 -8.36 9.40 -9.89
CA PHE A 60 -9.17 8.60 -10.81
C PHE A 60 -10.60 9.11 -10.89
N ARG A 61 -11.20 9.49 -9.75
CA ARG A 61 -12.54 10.11 -9.75
C ARG A 61 -12.56 11.44 -10.48
N ARG A 62 -11.52 12.27 -10.33
CA ARG A 62 -11.41 13.56 -11.02
C ARG A 62 -11.29 13.38 -12.53
N VAL A 63 -10.53 12.40 -13.00
CA VAL A 63 -10.40 12.08 -14.43
C VAL A 63 -11.67 11.45 -14.96
N ALA A 64 -12.24 10.45 -14.29
CA ALA A 64 -13.48 9.80 -14.70
C ALA A 64 -14.66 10.80 -14.84
N ASN A 65 -14.79 11.77 -13.92
CA ASN A 65 -15.85 12.78 -13.99
C ASN A 65 -15.64 13.83 -15.09
N ARG A 66 -14.42 13.96 -15.62
CA ARG A 66 -14.06 14.92 -16.67
C ARG A 66 -13.73 14.24 -18.00
N ALA A 67 -13.90 12.92 -18.08
CA ALA A 67 -13.64 12.15 -19.28
C ALA A 67 -14.62 12.58 -20.37
N THR A 68 -14.07 13.00 -21.50
CA THR A 68 -14.85 13.37 -22.68
C THR A 68 -14.59 12.37 -23.79
N THR A 69 -15.62 12.04 -24.57
CA THR A 69 -15.55 11.13 -25.74
C THR A 69 -14.96 11.80 -27.00
N GLY A 70 -14.68 13.11 -26.95
CA GLY A 70 -14.02 13.87 -28.01
C GLY A 70 -12.50 13.73 -27.95
N VAL A 71 -11.76 14.81 -28.25
CA VAL A 71 -10.29 14.82 -28.14
C VAL A 71 -9.89 14.88 -26.66
N PRO A 72 -9.24 13.85 -26.09
CA PRO A 72 -8.90 13.82 -24.68
C PRO A 72 -7.78 14.83 -24.35
N GLY A 73 -7.85 15.41 -23.15
CA GLY A 73 -6.74 16.21 -22.61
C GLY A 73 -5.53 15.33 -22.27
N LYS A 74 -4.33 15.91 -22.15
CA LYS A 74 -3.07 15.18 -21.87
C LYS A 74 -3.16 14.24 -20.65
N LEU A 75 -3.80 14.70 -19.56
CA LEU A 75 -3.98 13.90 -18.34
C LEU A 75 -4.98 12.76 -18.48
N GLN A 76 -6.04 12.96 -19.28
CA GLN A 76 -7.00 11.90 -19.59
C GLN A 76 -6.31 10.80 -20.39
N CYS A 77 -5.58 11.17 -21.44
CA CYS A 77 -4.83 10.22 -22.28
C CYS A 77 -3.83 9.37 -21.47
N PHE A 78 -3.10 9.99 -20.53
CA PHE A 78 -2.18 9.24 -19.66
C PHE A 78 -2.91 8.21 -18.78
N VAL A 79 -4.04 8.60 -18.17
CA VAL A 79 -4.81 7.68 -17.31
C VAL A 79 -5.48 6.59 -18.13
N GLU A 80 -6.01 6.90 -19.32
CA GLU A 80 -6.56 5.91 -20.25
C GLU A 80 -5.51 4.88 -20.64
N MET A 81 -4.30 5.32 -21.02
CA MET A 81 -3.19 4.42 -21.35
C MET A 81 -2.86 3.46 -20.21
N VAL A 82 -2.85 3.93 -18.96
CA VAL A 82 -2.62 3.08 -17.78
C VAL A 82 -3.78 2.11 -17.55
N VAL A 83 -5.02 2.57 -17.69
CA VAL A 83 -6.21 1.71 -17.50
C VAL A 83 -6.28 0.63 -18.56
N GLU A 84 -6.05 0.98 -19.83
CA GLU A 84 -6.01 0.05 -20.96
C GLU A 84 -4.88 -0.98 -20.77
N PHE A 85 -3.69 -0.54 -20.40
CA PHE A 85 -2.57 -1.45 -20.10
C PHE A 85 -2.96 -2.49 -19.04
N VAL A 86 -3.58 -2.06 -17.93
CA VAL A 86 -3.98 -3.02 -16.88
C VAL A 86 -5.13 -3.91 -17.34
N ASP A 87 -6.13 -3.37 -18.06
CA ASP A 87 -7.27 -4.13 -18.55
C ASP A 87 -6.84 -5.22 -19.56
N GLU A 88 -5.89 -4.93 -20.46
CA GLU A 88 -5.30 -5.90 -21.37
C GLU A 88 -4.57 -7.02 -20.61
N ASN A 89 -3.68 -6.67 -19.66
CA ASN A 89 -2.97 -7.67 -18.85
C ASN A 89 -3.92 -8.58 -18.06
N VAL A 90 -5.02 -8.03 -17.53
CA VAL A 90 -6.03 -8.82 -16.81
C VAL A 90 -6.79 -9.72 -17.77
N LYS A 91 -7.17 -9.25 -18.95
CA LYS A 91 -7.88 -10.05 -19.97
C LYS A 91 -7.04 -11.20 -20.49
N ASP A 92 -5.75 -10.98 -20.72
CA ASP A 92 -4.81 -12.01 -21.17
C ASP A 92 -4.63 -13.12 -20.12
N THR A 93 -4.69 -12.76 -18.83
CA THR A 93 -4.51 -13.71 -17.73
C THR A 93 -5.82 -14.41 -17.34
N PHE A 94 -6.94 -13.71 -17.38
CA PHE A 94 -8.23 -14.17 -16.87
C PHE A 94 -9.32 -14.17 -17.94
N HIS A 95 -9.71 -15.37 -18.38
CA HIS A 95 -10.70 -15.59 -19.43
C HIS A 95 -12.14 -15.77 -18.91
N GLY A 96 -12.42 -15.38 -17.65
CA GLY A 96 -13.74 -15.53 -17.03
C GLY A 96 -14.57 -14.25 -17.01
N ASN A 97 -15.89 -14.38 -16.82
CA ASN A 97 -16.79 -13.24 -16.66
C ASN A 97 -16.90 -12.84 -15.18
N ASN A 98 -15.95 -12.05 -14.68
CA ASN A 98 -16.03 -11.49 -13.33
C ASN A 98 -15.71 -9.99 -13.30
N LYS A 99 -16.76 -9.19 -13.08
CA LYS A 99 -16.69 -7.72 -13.05
C LYS A 99 -15.83 -7.16 -11.92
N LEU A 100 -15.43 -7.98 -10.94
CA LEU A 100 -14.60 -7.54 -9.82
C LEU A 100 -13.10 -7.69 -10.08
N ILE A 101 -12.67 -8.58 -10.97
CA ILE A 101 -11.24 -8.88 -11.14
C ILE A 101 -10.50 -7.75 -11.86
N ALA A 102 -11.08 -7.21 -12.93
CA ALA A 102 -10.51 -6.07 -13.64
C ALA A 102 -10.31 -4.82 -12.75
N PRO A 103 -11.32 -4.33 -12.01
CA PRO A 103 -11.12 -3.18 -11.13
C PRO A 103 -10.21 -3.48 -9.94
N LEU A 104 -10.21 -4.71 -9.40
CA LEU A 104 -9.26 -5.10 -8.34
C LEU A 104 -7.81 -5.15 -8.84
N GLY A 105 -7.57 -5.63 -10.07
CA GLY A 105 -6.24 -5.62 -10.68
C GLY A 105 -5.73 -4.19 -10.87
N LEU A 106 -6.60 -3.30 -11.36
CA LEU A 106 -6.30 -1.87 -11.50
C LEU A 106 -5.94 -1.21 -10.17
N THR A 107 -6.74 -1.43 -9.12
CA THR A 107 -6.48 -0.80 -7.82
C THR A 107 -5.17 -1.31 -7.21
N ILE A 108 -4.92 -2.62 -7.24
CA ILE A 108 -3.67 -3.18 -6.70
C ILE A 108 -2.46 -2.66 -7.49
N PHE A 109 -2.52 -2.68 -8.82
CA PHE A 109 -1.42 -2.21 -9.67
C PHE A 109 -1.08 -0.75 -9.40
N VAL A 110 -2.07 0.15 -9.50
CA VAL A 110 -1.82 1.59 -9.36
C VAL A 110 -1.44 1.95 -7.94
N TRP A 111 -2.07 1.33 -6.94
CA TRP A 111 -1.78 1.63 -5.54
C TRP A 111 -0.38 1.16 -5.12
N VAL A 112 0.02 -0.05 -5.52
CA VAL A 112 1.39 -0.55 -5.29
C VAL A 112 2.42 0.27 -6.07
N PHE A 113 2.11 0.63 -7.32
CA PHE A 113 2.95 1.53 -8.10
C PHE A 113 3.16 2.87 -7.40
N LEU A 114 2.10 3.50 -6.87
CA LEU A 114 2.20 4.77 -6.15
C LEU A 114 2.99 4.64 -4.84
N MET A 115 2.80 3.56 -4.08
CA MET A 115 3.60 3.32 -2.87
C MET A 115 5.09 3.13 -3.19
N ASN A 116 5.41 2.44 -4.30
CA ASN A 116 6.79 2.28 -4.76
C ASN A 116 7.35 3.57 -5.38
N LEU A 117 6.52 4.39 -6.02
CA LEU A 117 6.93 5.67 -6.59
C LEU A 117 7.42 6.64 -5.50
N MET A 118 6.87 6.55 -4.28
CA MET A 118 7.35 7.32 -3.13
C MET A 118 8.81 7.01 -2.76
N ASP A 119 9.32 5.82 -3.13
CA ASP A 119 10.72 5.43 -2.91
C ASP A 119 11.70 6.20 -3.83
N LEU A 120 11.20 6.73 -4.96
CA LEU A 120 11.99 7.56 -5.86
C LEU A 120 12.12 9.01 -5.35
N ILE A 121 11.23 9.45 -4.46
CA ILE A 121 11.33 10.76 -3.84
C ILE A 121 12.45 10.70 -2.79
N PRO A 122 13.41 11.65 -2.80
CA PRO A 122 14.49 11.67 -1.83
C PRO A 122 13.94 11.58 -0.40
N VAL A 123 14.29 10.48 0.28
CA VAL A 123 13.78 10.13 1.61
C VAL A 123 14.10 11.18 2.67
N ASP A 124 15.01 12.12 2.42
CA ASP A 124 15.40 13.17 3.37
C ASP A 124 14.52 14.42 3.30
N TRP A 125 13.83 14.70 2.19
CA TRP A 125 13.06 15.94 2.04
C TRP A 125 11.82 15.98 2.93
N ILE A 126 11.15 14.84 3.09
CA ILE A 126 9.91 14.72 3.87
C ILE A 126 10.21 14.67 5.39
N PRO A 127 11.17 13.87 5.89
CA PRO A 127 11.58 13.88 7.30
C PRO A 127 12.18 15.20 7.75
N HIS A 128 12.93 15.93 6.90
CA HIS A 128 13.40 17.27 7.28
C HIS A 128 12.25 18.24 7.55
N THR A 129 11.15 18.16 6.80
CA THR A 129 9.94 18.96 7.07
C THR A 129 9.14 18.45 8.28
N ALA A 130 9.15 17.14 8.54
CA ALA A 130 8.49 16.53 9.69
C ALA A 130 9.22 16.78 11.02
N MET A 131 10.56 16.82 10.99
CA MET A 131 11.41 17.21 12.11
C MET A 131 11.11 18.65 12.55
N LEU A 132 10.79 19.53 11.58
CA LEU A 132 10.33 20.91 11.84
C LEU A 132 8.95 20.97 12.53
N LEU A 133 8.16 19.90 12.44
CA LEU A 133 6.86 19.72 13.09
C LEU A 133 6.94 18.85 14.36
N GLY A 134 8.15 18.47 14.80
CA GLY A 134 8.38 17.72 16.04
C GLY A 134 8.15 16.21 15.94
N ILE A 135 8.19 15.62 14.74
CA ILE A 135 8.12 14.17 14.53
C ILE A 135 9.52 13.67 14.22
N ASP A 136 10.17 13.02 15.19
CA ASP A 136 11.57 12.56 15.06
C ASP A 136 11.71 11.34 14.12
N TYR A 137 10.70 10.46 14.04
CA TYR A 137 10.78 9.23 13.25
C TYR A 137 9.65 9.16 12.23
N MET A 138 9.98 9.04 10.94
CA MET A 138 8.96 8.90 9.89
C MET A 138 9.49 8.10 8.72
N LYS A 139 8.87 6.94 8.46
CA LYS A 139 9.10 6.16 7.24
C LYS A 139 7.99 6.44 6.23
N VAL A 140 8.35 7.01 5.09
CA VAL A 140 7.40 7.52 4.10
C VAL A 140 6.87 6.44 3.16
N VAL A 141 7.63 5.35 2.98
CA VAL A 141 7.38 4.32 1.96
C VAL A 141 6.67 3.11 2.58
N PRO A 142 5.34 2.92 2.39
CA PRO A 142 4.60 1.86 3.08
C PRO A 142 5.00 0.45 2.65
N THR A 143 5.49 0.25 1.43
CA THR A 143 5.90 -1.07 0.90
C THR A 143 7.18 -1.60 1.54
N THR A 144 7.93 -0.75 2.23
CA THR A 144 9.10 -1.16 3.03
C THR A 144 8.71 -1.75 4.39
N ASP A 145 7.42 -1.74 4.74
CA ASP A 145 6.88 -2.35 5.94
C ASP A 145 6.28 -3.72 5.62
N LEU A 146 6.72 -4.75 6.34
CA LEU A 146 6.25 -6.12 6.15
C LEU A 146 4.75 -6.25 6.44
N ASN A 147 4.22 -5.45 7.36
CA ASN A 147 2.80 -5.51 7.71
C ASN A 147 1.90 -5.15 6.52
N ALA A 148 2.26 -4.13 5.74
CA ALA A 148 1.49 -3.71 4.57
C ALA A 148 1.52 -4.78 3.46
N THR A 149 2.68 -5.37 3.21
CA THR A 149 2.84 -6.41 2.18
C THR A 149 2.12 -7.71 2.56
N PHE A 150 2.22 -8.14 3.82
CA PHE A 150 1.47 -9.29 4.33
C PHE A 150 -0.05 -9.05 4.32
N ALA A 151 -0.52 -7.87 4.69
CA ALA A 151 -1.95 -7.55 4.65
C ALA A 151 -2.54 -7.69 3.23
N MET A 152 -1.82 -7.18 2.22
CA MET A 152 -2.24 -7.32 0.81
C MET A 152 -2.21 -8.79 0.36
N ALA A 153 -1.13 -9.53 0.66
CA ALA A 153 -0.99 -10.93 0.30
C ALA A 153 -2.09 -11.81 0.91
N ILE A 154 -2.39 -11.64 2.20
CA ILE A 154 -3.44 -12.39 2.90
C ILE A 154 -4.82 -12.06 2.31
N SER A 155 -5.08 -10.78 2.00
CA SER A 155 -6.35 -10.36 1.40
C SER A 155 -6.58 -11.01 0.03
N VAL A 156 -5.56 -11.01 -0.84
CA VAL A 156 -5.62 -11.69 -2.15
C VAL A 156 -5.75 -13.20 -1.98
N PHE A 157 -5.02 -13.80 -1.03
CA PHE A 157 -5.11 -15.23 -0.74
C PHE A 157 -6.53 -15.66 -0.33
N ILE A 158 -7.20 -14.88 0.53
CA ILE A 158 -8.60 -15.13 0.93
C ILE A 158 -9.52 -15.06 -0.30
N LEU A 159 -9.32 -14.09 -1.21
CA LEU A 159 -10.09 -14.01 -2.45
C LEU A 159 -9.88 -15.23 -3.36
N ILE A 160 -8.65 -15.74 -3.45
CA ILE A 160 -8.35 -16.97 -4.21
C ILE A 160 -9.13 -18.16 -3.65
N ILE A 161 -9.11 -18.35 -2.31
CA ILE A 161 -9.88 -19.42 -1.67
C ILE A 161 -11.38 -19.24 -1.92
N TYR A 162 -11.90 -18.02 -1.73
CA TYR A 162 -13.31 -17.70 -1.93
C TYR A 162 -13.77 -18.03 -3.37
N TYR A 163 -13.04 -17.58 -4.39
CA TYR A 163 -13.41 -17.84 -5.78
C TYR A 163 -13.23 -19.30 -6.20
N ASN A 164 -12.23 -20.00 -5.67
CA ASN A 164 -12.10 -21.44 -5.89
C ASN A 164 -13.31 -22.21 -5.36
N ILE A 165 -13.73 -21.94 -4.11
CA ILE A 165 -14.91 -22.56 -3.51
C ILE A 165 -16.18 -22.15 -4.26
N LYS A 166 -16.32 -20.87 -4.63
CA LYS A 166 -17.52 -20.36 -5.31
C LYS A 166 -17.72 -20.96 -6.71
N ILE A 167 -16.64 -21.14 -7.48
CA ILE A 167 -16.72 -21.64 -8.86
C ILE A 167 -16.77 -23.17 -8.90
N LYS A 168 -15.94 -23.85 -8.11
CA LYS A 168 -15.78 -25.32 -8.15
C LYS A 168 -16.62 -26.05 -7.11
N GLY A 169 -17.15 -25.35 -6.11
CA GLY A 169 -17.81 -25.96 -4.96
C GLY A 169 -16.83 -26.59 -3.97
N ILE A 170 -17.32 -26.91 -2.77
CA ILE A 170 -16.52 -27.51 -1.70
C ILE A 170 -15.94 -28.87 -2.14
N GLY A 171 -16.72 -29.67 -2.88
CA GLY A 171 -16.28 -30.97 -3.39
C GLY A 171 -15.25 -30.87 -4.52
N GLY A 172 -15.33 -29.85 -5.38
CA GLY A 172 -14.32 -29.61 -6.41
C GLY A 172 -12.99 -29.14 -5.82
N PHE A 173 -13.05 -28.28 -4.80
CA PHE A 173 -11.88 -27.78 -4.09
C PHE A 173 -11.15 -28.87 -3.29
N THR A 174 -11.87 -29.71 -2.54
CA THR A 174 -11.23 -30.82 -1.81
C THR A 174 -10.66 -31.88 -2.74
N LYS A 175 -11.31 -32.14 -3.88
CA LYS A 175 -10.79 -33.05 -4.89
C LYS A 175 -9.45 -32.57 -5.47
N GLU A 176 -9.34 -31.29 -5.81
CA GLU A 176 -8.08 -30.70 -6.32
C GLU A 176 -6.93 -30.73 -5.28
N LEU A 177 -7.24 -30.59 -3.99
CA LEU A 177 -6.24 -30.63 -2.93
C LEU A 177 -5.80 -32.04 -2.53
N THR A 178 -6.63 -33.06 -2.79
CA THR A 178 -6.40 -34.44 -2.30
C THR A 178 -6.18 -35.47 -3.39
N LEU A 179 -6.68 -35.20 -4.60
CA LEU A 179 -6.65 -36.08 -5.76
C LEU A 179 -6.07 -35.27 -6.93
N ASN A 180 -4.74 -35.18 -6.97
CA ASN A 180 -4.00 -34.77 -8.17
C ASN A 180 -4.26 -35.75 -9.32
#